data_AF-A0A9E1LMR1-F1
#
_entry.id   AF-A0A9E1LMR1-F1
#
_cell.length_a   1.000
_cell.length_b   1.000
_cell.length_c   1.000
_cell.angle_alpha   90.00
_cell.angle_beta   90.00
_cell.angle_gamma   90.00
#
_symmetry.space_group_name_H-M   'P 1'
#
loop_
_entity.id
_entity.type
_entity.pdbx_description
1 polymer ?
#
loop_
_entity_poly.entity_id
_entity_poly.type
_entity_poly.pdbx_seq_one_letter_code
_entity_poly.pdbx_strand_id
1 'polypeptide(L)'
;VSPIPLDVHLMIDNPDKHAVTYAEVGAHSVTFHVEAAKNCSSVVANLRQAGAAAGVALKPATPLEPYLELFHEVDMVLIMTVEPGAGGQAFMPEMVDKLGELSEYLAAHRLTPLVEVDGGITVTTLPLALHHGANTFVAGSSVYGSGEPHSNIAALRAVAQ
;
A
#
# COMPACT_ATOMS: atom_id res chain seq x y z
N VAL A 1 12.52 -17.60 3.75
CA VAL A 1 11.05 -17.55 3.58
C VAL A 1 10.84 -16.84 2.24
N SER A 2 10.54 -17.56 1.15
CA SER A 2 10.54 -17.07 -0.26
C SER A 2 11.87 -16.48 -0.80
N PRO A 3 12.25 -16.73 -2.07
CA PRO A 3 13.33 -15.99 -2.75
C PRO A 3 12.90 -14.60 -3.23
N ILE A 4 11.59 -14.33 -3.29
CA ILE A 4 11.00 -13.03 -3.62
C ILE A 4 10.54 -12.37 -2.31
N PRO A 5 10.85 -11.07 -2.07
CA PRO A 5 10.39 -10.34 -0.90
C PRO A 5 8.88 -10.48 -0.68
N LEU A 6 8.47 -10.72 0.57
CA LEU A 6 7.06 -10.78 0.95
C LEU A 6 6.62 -9.42 1.49
N ASP A 7 5.67 -8.79 0.82
CA ASP A 7 4.93 -7.64 1.33
C ASP A 7 3.65 -8.11 2.04
N VAL A 8 3.48 -7.71 3.29
CA VAL A 8 2.40 -8.18 4.17
C VAL A 8 1.50 -7.03 4.58
N HIS A 9 0.34 -6.93 3.92
CA HIS A 9 -0.73 -6.01 4.29
C HIS A 9 -1.67 -6.61 5.35
N LEU A 10 -1.70 -6.00 6.52
CA LEU A 10 -2.45 -6.44 7.70
C LEU A 10 -3.80 -5.73 7.81
N MET A 11 -4.86 -6.44 7.46
CA MET A 11 -6.25 -6.09 7.74
C MET A 11 -6.74 -6.79 9.02
N ILE A 12 -6.08 -6.50 10.15
CA ILE A 12 -6.36 -7.11 11.47
C ILE A 12 -6.67 -6.05 12.52
N ASP A 13 -7.21 -6.48 13.66
CA ASP A 13 -7.30 -5.64 14.85
C ASP A 13 -5.98 -5.60 15.63
N ASN A 14 -5.77 -4.52 16.39
CA ASN A 14 -4.66 -4.37 17.33
C ASN A 14 -3.25 -4.63 16.73
N PRO A 15 -2.87 -3.97 15.61
CA PRO A 15 -1.55 -4.11 15.00
C PRO A 15 -0.42 -3.73 15.96
N ASP A 16 -0.68 -2.87 16.96
CA ASP A 16 0.23 -2.54 18.08
C ASP A 16 0.90 -3.77 18.70
N LYS A 17 0.18 -4.89 18.77
CA LYS A 17 0.67 -6.15 19.33
C LYS A 17 1.14 -7.13 18.27
N HIS A 18 0.46 -7.18 17.13
CA HIS A 18 0.56 -8.31 16.20
C HIS A 18 1.45 -8.04 14.99
N ALA A 19 1.65 -6.78 14.60
CA ALA A 19 2.37 -6.45 13.37
C ALA A 19 3.84 -6.90 13.41
N VAL A 20 4.51 -6.71 14.55
CA VAL A 20 5.94 -7.07 14.72
C VAL A 20 6.21 -8.55 14.50
N THR A 21 5.25 -9.43 14.79
CA THR A 21 5.41 -10.87 14.57
C THR A 21 5.64 -11.21 13.11
N TYR A 22 5.02 -10.47 12.17
CA TYR A 22 5.21 -10.68 10.74
C TYR A 22 6.61 -10.26 10.29
N ALA A 23 7.16 -9.20 10.87
CA ALA A 23 8.54 -8.79 10.66
C ALA A 23 9.52 -9.86 11.20
N GLU A 24 9.30 -10.34 12.43
CA GLU A 24 10.17 -11.35 13.08
C GLU A 24 10.21 -12.69 12.33
N VAL A 25 9.13 -13.08 11.65
CA VAL A 25 9.10 -14.30 10.82
C VAL A 25 9.66 -14.08 9.41
N GLY A 26 10.13 -12.87 9.08
CA GLY A 26 10.88 -12.56 7.87
C GLY A 26 10.08 -11.93 6.73
N ALA A 27 8.98 -11.23 7.02
CA ALA A 27 8.37 -10.34 6.03
C ALA A 27 9.34 -9.22 5.64
N HIS A 28 9.36 -8.85 4.36
CA HIS A 28 10.20 -7.75 3.88
C HIS A 28 9.61 -6.40 4.26
N SER A 29 8.29 -6.26 4.06
CA SER A 29 7.50 -5.11 4.49
C SER A 29 6.27 -5.59 5.23
N VAL A 30 5.85 -4.79 6.21
CA VAL A 30 4.60 -5.00 6.94
C VAL A 30 3.83 -3.68 6.95
N THR A 31 2.62 -3.72 6.40
CA THR A 31 1.75 -2.56 6.25
C THR A 31 0.51 -2.74 7.11
N PHE A 32 0.18 -1.80 7.98
CA PHE A 32 -1.01 -1.87 8.84
C PHE A 32 -1.93 -0.68 8.63
N HIS A 33 -3.22 -0.87 8.92
CA HIS A 33 -4.21 0.20 8.85
C HIS A 33 -4.06 1.21 9.99
N VAL A 34 -3.93 2.49 9.63
CA VAL A 34 -3.84 3.59 10.62
C VAL A 34 -5.08 3.67 11.51
N GLU A 35 -6.23 3.21 11.02
CA GLU A 35 -7.50 3.18 11.74
C GLU A 35 -7.55 2.09 12.82
N ALA A 36 -6.70 1.08 12.71
CA ALA A 36 -6.67 -0.06 13.63
C ALA A 36 -5.65 0.11 14.76
N ALA A 37 -4.64 0.96 14.56
CA ALA A 37 -3.57 1.17 15.54
C ALA A 37 -3.94 2.23 16.60
N LYS A 38 -3.48 2.01 17.83
CA LYS A 38 -3.58 3.04 18.89
C LYS A 38 -2.41 4.02 18.84
N ASN A 39 -1.22 3.54 18.49
CA ASN A 39 -0.03 4.36 18.35
C ASN A 39 0.76 3.94 17.09
N CYS A 40 0.49 4.62 15.97
CA CYS A 40 1.11 4.29 14.68
C CYS A 40 2.63 4.38 14.70
N SER A 41 3.23 5.46 15.25
CA SER A 41 4.69 5.62 15.30
C SER A 41 5.38 4.50 16.09
N SER A 42 4.73 4.00 17.16
CA SER A 42 5.27 2.84 17.91
C SER A 42 5.26 1.56 17.07
N VAL A 43 4.20 1.31 16.28
CA VAL A 43 4.15 0.16 15.37
C VAL A 43 5.25 0.28 14.31
N VAL A 44 5.38 1.45 13.68
CA VAL A 44 6.41 1.74 12.67
C VAL A 44 7.81 1.50 13.23
N ALA A 45 8.12 2.04 14.42
CA ALA A 45 9.40 1.85 15.07
C ALA A 45 9.70 0.37 15.36
N ASN A 46 8.71 -0.37 15.87
CA ASN A 46 8.86 -1.80 16.17
C ASN A 46 9.13 -2.63 14.90
N LEU A 47 8.42 -2.35 13.81
CA LEU A 47 8.62 -3.03 12.51
C LEU A 47 10.04 -2.80 11.98
N ARG A 48 10.49 -1.55 11.98
CA ARG A 48 11.84 -1.17 11.54
C ARG A 48 12.92 -1.81 12.42
N GLN A 49 12.72 -1.82 13.74
CA GLN A 49 13.64 -2.45 14.69
C GLN A 49 13.74 -3.97 14.48
N ALA A 50 12.64 -4.61 14.09
CA ALA A 50 12.60 -6.03 13.72
C ALA A 50 13.17 -6.32 12.31
N GLY A 51 13.56 -5.28 11.55
CA GLY A 51 14.24 -5.41 10.26
C GLY A 51 13.33 -5.43 9.03
N ALA A 52 12.03 -5.19 9.19
CA ALA A 52 11.10 -5.02 8.07
C ALA A 52 10.90 -3.55 7.72
N ALA A 53 10.63 -3.26 6.44
CA ALA A 53 10.13 -1.96 6.02
C ALA A 53 8.72 -1.74 6.60
N ALA A 54 8.47 -0.55 7.14
CA ALA A 54 7.22 -0.21 7.80
C ALA A 54 6.28 0.54 6.86
N GLY A 55 5.12 -0.03 6.60
CA GLY A 55 4.06 0.58 5.80
C GLY A 55 2.85 0.98 6.64
N VAL A 56 2.11 1.98 6.15
CA VAL A 56 0.80 2.36 6.69
C VAL A 56 -0.25 2.38 5.59
N ALA A 57 -1.43 1.85 5.88
CA ALA A 57 -2.56 1.80 4.96
C ALA A 57 -3.68 2.74 5.39
N LEU A 58 -4.32 3.40 4.44
CA LEU A 58 -5.50 4.24 4.65
C LEU A 58 -6.67 3.74 3.82
N LYS A 59 -7.84 3.62 4.44
CA LYS A 59 -9.11 3.34 3.77
C LYS A 59 -9.55 4.50 2.87
N PRO A 60 -10.50 4.27 1.94
CA PRO A 60 -11.03 5.33 1.08
C PRO A 60 -11.58 6.53 1.85
N ALA A 61 -12.27 6.31 2.96
CA ALA A 61 -12.85 7.39 3.77
C ALA A 61 -11.87 8.05 4.77
N THR A 62 -10.65 7.52 4.92
CA THR A 62 -9.70 8.02 5.92
C THR A 62 -8.89 9.19 5.36
N PRO A 63 -8.95 10.39 5.98
CA PRO A 63 -8.19 11.56 5.54
C PRO A 63 -6.69 11.40 5.76
N LEU A 64 -5.87 12.11 4.98
CA LEU A 64 -4.40 12.09 5.11
C LEU A 64 -3.92 13.00 6.26
N GLU A 65 -4.63 14.10 6.51
CA GLU A 65 -4.22 15.22 7.36
C GLU A 65 -3.81 14.81 8.78
N PRO A 66 -4.52 13.88 9.47
CA PRO A 66 -4.10 13.45 10.81
C PRO A 66 -2.79 12.67 10.85
N TYR A 67 -2.30 12.20 9.70
CA TYR A 67 -1.18 11.26 9.58
C TYR A 67 0.01 11.84 8.81
N LEU A 68 -0.03 13.12 8.43
CA LEU A 68 1.04 13.74 7.63
C LEU A 68 2.43 13.60 8.27
N GLU A 69 2.55 13.84 9.58
CA GLU A 69 3.81 13.69 10.31
C GLU A 69 4.30 12.23 10.32
N LEU A 70 3.38 11.25 10.35
CA LEU A 70 3.72 9.83 10.31
C LEU A 70 4.41 9.45 9.00
N PHE A 71 4.09 10.14 7.89
CA PHE A 71 4.70 9.85 6.58
C PHE A 71 6.20 10.13 6.52
N HIS A 72 6.76 10.87 7.49
CA HIS A 72 8.20 11.07 7.63
C HIS A 72 8.92 9.84 8.21
N GLU A 73 8.18 8.90 8.81
CA GLU A 73 8.73 7.76 9.54
C GLU A 73 8.58 6.42 8.77
N VAL A 74 7.72 6.38 7.76
CA VAL A 74 7.34 5.15 7.04
C VAL A 74 8.16 4.95 5.77
N ASP A 75 8.26 3.70 5.35
CA ASP A 75 8.91 3.30 4.11
C ASP A 75 7.89 3.12 2.97
N MET A 76 6.60 2.99 3.32
CA MET A 76 5.50 2.84 2.36
C MET A 76 4.18 3.44 2.87
N VAL A 77 3.42 4.07 1.98
CA VAL A 77 2.04 4.51 2.21
C VAL A 77 1.14 3.80 1.21
N LEU A 78 0.23 2.98 1.71
CA LEU A 78 -0.76 2.24 0.94
C LEU A 78 -2.10 2.99 0.95
N ILE A 79 -2.56 3.40 -0.23
CA ILE A 79 -3.91 3.94 -0.43
C ILE A 79 -4.81 2.82 -0.94
N MET A 80 -5.81 2.46 -0.14
CA MET A 80 -6.85 1.53 -0.58
C MET A 80 -7.75 2.21 -1.61
N THR A 81 -7.90 1.59 -2.78
CA THR A 81 -8.74 2.08 -3.88
C THR A 81 -10.09 1.35 -3.97
N VAL A 82 -10.39 0.55 -2.94
CA VAL A 82 -11.64 -0.15 -2.66
C VAL A 82 -11.79 -0.27 -1.13
N GLU A 83 -12.98 -0.63 -0.63
CA GLU A 83 -13.09 -0.97 0.80
C GLU A 83 -12.35 -2.29 1.10
N PRO A 84 -11.50 -2.34 2.14
CA PRO A 84 -10.72 -3.54 2.46
C PRO A 84 -11.62 -4.73 2.83
N GLY A 85 -11.17 -5.93 2.48
CA GLY A 85 -11.76 -7.19 2.94
C GLY A 85 -12.20 -8.15 1.82
N ALA A 86 -12.40 -7.68 0.58
CA ALA A 86 -12.77 -8.55 -0.54
C ALA A 86 -12.02 -8.21 -1.84
N GLY A 87 -11.56 -9.24 -2.55
CA GLY A 87 -10.96 -9.09 -3.88
C GLY A 87 -11.98 -8.91 -5.00
N GLY A 88 -11.53 -8.42 -6.16
CA GLY A 88 -12.37 -8.29 -7.37
C GLY A 88 -13.28 -7.06 -7.40
N GLN A 89 -13.16 -6.18 -6.40
CA GLN A 89 -13.87 -4.90 -6.38
C GLN A 89 -13.34 -3.93 -7.44
N ALA A 90 -14.20 -3.03 -7.91
CA ALA A 90 -13.86 -2.03 -8.90
C ALA A 90 -13.13 -0.84 -8.25
N PHE A 91 -12.07 -0.36 -8.91
CA PHE A 91 -11.33 0.83 -8.50
C PHE A 91 -12.26 2.03 -8.33
N MET A 92 -12.10 2.77 -7.23
CA MET A 92 -12.81 4.01 -6.92
C MET A 92 -12.07 5.19 -7.57
N PRO A 93 -12.58 5.79 -8.68
CA PRO A 93 -11.88 6.84 -9.41
C PRO A 93 -11.50 8.06 -8.57
N GLU A 94 -12.32 8.41 -7.57
CA GLU A 94 -12.08 9.51 -6.63
C GLU A 94 -10.80 9.34 -5.79
N MET A 95 -10.23 8.13 -5.71
CA MET A 95 -8.99 7.90 -4.96
C MET A 95 -7.76 8.47 -5.67
N VAL A 96 -7.86 8.83 -6.95
CA VAL A 96 -6.78 9.55 -7.65
C VAL A 96 -6.52 10.93 -7.05
N ASP A 97 -7.55 11.60 -6.52
CA ASP A 97 -7.40 12.90 -5.88
C ASP A 97 -6.58 12.77 -4.59
N LYS A 98 -6.89 11.75 -3.76
CA LYS A 98 -6.11 11.42 -2.55
C LYS A 98 -4.66 11.05 -2.87
N LEU A 99 -4.42 10.33 -3.96
CA LEU A 99 -3.05 10.03 -4.43
C LEU A 99 -2.31 11.32 -4.81
N GLY A 100 -2.98 12.24 -5.50
CA GLY A 100 -2.42 13.54 -5.85
C GLY A 100 -2.04 14.35 -4.61
N GLU A 101 -2.95 14.45 -3.64
CA GLU A 101 -2.70 15.14 -2.35
C GLU A 101 -1.51 14.54 -1.59
N LEU A 102 -1.43 13.21 -1.53
CA LEU A 102 -0.28 12.52 -0.92
C LEU A 102 1.01 12.84 -1.69
N SER A 103 1.00 12.71 -3.01
CA SER A 103 2.17 12.96 -3.86
C SER A 103 2.67 14.40 -3.71
N GLU A 104 1.77 15.39 -3.67
CA GLU A 104 2.12 16.80 -3.42
C GLU A 104 2.75 16.99 -2.05
N TYR A 105 2.18 16.39 -1.01
CA TYR A 105 2.75 16.45 0.35
C TYR A 105 4.15 15.85 0.40
N LEU A 106 4.33 14.64 -0.15
CA LEU A 106 5.63 13.95 -0.17
C LEU A 106 6.67 14.77 -0.92
N ALA A 107 6.32 15.34 -2.08
CA ALA A 107 7.21 16.18 -2.87
C ALA A 107 7.60 17.47 -2.12
N ALA A 108 6.64 18.16 -1.50
CA ALA A 108 6.89 19.39 -0.75
C ALA A 108 7.86 19.17 0.43
N HIS A 109 7.82 17.98 1.04
CA HIS A 109 8.65 17.62 2.19
C HIS A 109 9.89 16.78 1.82
N ARG A 110 10.11 16.51 0.52
CA ARG A 110 11.22 15.68 0.00
C ARG A 110 11.24 14.27 0.59
N LEU A 111 10.07 13.73 0.84
CA LEU A 111 9.88 12.35 1.31
C LEU A 111 9.85 11.40 0.12
N THR A 112 10.33 10.18 0.33
CA THR A 112 10.42 9.15 -0.72
C THR A 112 9.93 7.76 -0.29
N PRO A 113 8.86 7.62 0.51
CA PRO A 113 8.26 6.30 0.72
C PRO A 113 7.71 5.77 -0.61
N LEU A 114 7.55 4.45 -0.69
CA LEU A 114 6.74 3.86 -1.75
C LEU A 114 5.29 4.32 -1.60
N VAL A 115 4.63 4.60 -2.72
CA VAL A 115 3.21 4.93 -2.78
C VAL A 115 2.52 3.75 -3.43
N GLU A 116 1.91 2.93 -2.59
CA GLU A 116 1.23 1.71 -3.01
C GLU A 116 -0.27 1.94 -3.18
N VAL A 117 -0.87 1.24 -4.15
CA VAL A 117 -2.32 1.16 -4.32
C VAL A 117 -2.79 -0.29 -4.36
N ASP A 118 -3.87 -0.57 -3.62
CA ASP A 118 -4.54 -1.87 -3.63
C ASP A 118 -6.06 -1.73 -3.82
N GLY A 119 -6.57 -2.41 -4.85
CA GLY A 119 -7.98 -2.43 -5.20
C GLY A 119 -8.27 -2.11 -6.67
N GLY A 120 -8.66 -3.12 -7.45
CA GLY A 120 -9.14 -2.88 -8.82
C GLY A 120 -8.07 -2.39 -9.80
N ILE A 121 -6.79 -2.73 -9.58
CA ILE A 121 -5.70 -2.40 -10.51
C ILE A 121 -5.78 -3.27 -11.77
N THR A 122 -5.90 -2.61 -12.93
CA THR A 122 -6.01 -3.21 -14.25
C THR A 122 -5.20 -2.39 -15.27
N VAL A 123 -5.17 -2.83 -16.53
CA VAL A 123 -4.55 -2.08 -17.63
C VAL A 123 -5.16 -0.69 -17.87
N THR A 124 -6.37 -0.43 -17.35
CA THR A 124 -7.04 0.88 -17.49
C THR A 124 -6.87 1.76 -16.27
N THR A 125 -6.74 1.18 -15.07
CA THR A 125 -6.67 1.94 -13.81
C THR A 125 -5.25 2.17 -13.32
N LEU A 126 -4.30 1.28 -13.65
CA LEU A 126 -2.89 1.46 -13.33
C LEU A 126 -2.34 2.80 -13.84
N PRO A 127 -2.55 3.21 -15.12
CA PRO A 127 -2.00 4.47 -15.61
C PRO A 127 -2.57 5.69 -14.88
N LEU A 128 -3.82 5.61 -14.41
CA LEU A 128 -4.45 6.68 -13.64
C LEU A 128 -3.75 6.84 -12.28
N ALA A 129 -3.58 5.74 -11.54
CA ALA A 129 -2.89 5.79 -10.25
C ALA A 129 -1.41 6.21 -10.42
N LEU A 130 -0.73 5.72 -11.45
CA LEU A 130 0.65 6.09 -11.79
C LEU A 130 0.77 7.60 -12.05
N HIS A 131 -0.14 8.18 -12.83
CA HIS A 131 -0.14 9.61 -13.14
C HIS A 131 -0.30 10.48 -11.88
N HIS A 132 -0.98 9.96 -10.86
CA HIS A 132 -1.21 10.64 -9.58
C HIS A 132 -0.17 10.29 -8.51
N GLY A 133 0.96 9.67 -8.88
CA GLY A 133 2.12 9.49 -8.01
C GLY A 133 2.25 8.12 -7.36
N ALA A 134 1.35 7.17 -7.63
CA ALA A 134 1.56 5.78 -7.21
C ALA A 134 2.75 5.15 -7.96
N ASN A 135 3.55 4.35 -7.27
CA ASN A 135 4.71 3.66 -7.84
C ASN A 135 4.79 2.17 -7.50
N THR A 136 3.92 1.69 -6.61
CA THR A 136 3.77 0.27 -6.27
C THR A 136 2.30 -0.12 -6.46
N PHE A 137 2.04 -1.29 -7.06
CA PHE A 137 0.69 -1.66 -7.50
C PHE A 137 0.35 -3.09 -7.11
N VAL A 138 -0.67 -3.28 -6.28
CA VAL A 138 -1.18 -4.60 -5.90
C VAL A 138 -2.23 -5.04 -6.92
N ALA A 139 -1.98 -6.20 -7.54
CA ALA A 139 -2.81 -6.74 -8.62
C ALA A 139 -3.15 -8.21 -8.37
N GLY A 140 -4.38 -8.47 -7.91
CA GLY A 140 -4.92 -9.81 -7.68
C GLY A 140 -5.67 -10.37 -8.88
N SER A 141 -6.94 -9.98 -9.04
CA SER A 141 -7.83 -10.52 -10.08
C SER A 141 -7.37 -10.22 -11.51
N SER A 142 -6.72 -9.09 -11.75
CA SER A 142 -6.16 -8.75 -13.07
C SER A 142 -4.99 -9.64 -13.48
N VAL A 143 -4.27 -10.23 -12.51
CA VAL A 143 -3.19 -11.19 -12.77
C VAL A 143 -3.71 -12.63 -12.81
N TYR A 144 -4.53 -13.02 -11.82
CA TYR A 144 -4.89 -14.42 -11.57
C TYR A 144 -6.34 -14.79 -11.92
N GLY A 145 -7.18 -13.83 -12.31
CA GLY A 145 -8.61 -14.07 -12.52
C GLY A 145 -8.96 -14.82 -13.79
N SER A 146 -8.18 -14.64 -14.87
CA SER A 146 -8.36 -15.39 -16.12
C SER A 146 -7.11 -15.33 -16.99
N GLY A 147 -6.92 -16.31 -17.87
CA GLY A 147 -5.76 -16.37 -18.76
C GLY A 147 -4.46 -16.72 -18.03
N GLU A 148 -3.34 -16.50 -18.72
CA GLU A 148 -2.00 -16.83 -18.20
C GLU A 148 -1.43 -15.66 -17.37
N PRO A 149 -1.07 -15.86 -16.09
CA PRO A 149 -0.55 -14.80 -15.22
C PRO A 149 0.64 -14.04 -15.80
N HIS A 150 1.54 -14.73 -16.51
CA HIS A 150 2.68 -14.10 -17.16
C HIS A 150 2.25 -13.07 -18.23
N SER A 151 1.26 -13.41 -19.06
CA SER A 151 0.72 -12.53 -20.09
C SER A 151 0.01 -11.32 -19.48
N ASN A 152 -0.73 -11.53 -18.39
CA ASN A 152 -1.42 -10.47 -17.67
C ASN A 152 -0.44 -9.48 -17.03
N ILE A 153 0.62 -9.97 -16.39
CA ILE A 153 1.70 -9.13 -15.84
C ILE A 153 2.39 -8.35 -16.96
N ALA A 154 2.64 -8.96 -18.13
CA ALA A 154 3.22 -8.27 -19.27
C ALA A 154 2.31 -7.13 -19.78
N ALA A 155 1.00 -7.35 -19.82
CA ALA A 155 0.03 -6.31 -20.20
C ALA A 155 0.00 -5.14 -19.20
N LEU A 156 0.05 -5.42 -17.89
CA LEU A 156 0.15 -4.38 -16.86
C LEU A 156 1.43 -3.56 -17.00
N ARG A 157 2.58 -4.23 -17.24
CA ARG A 157 3.86 -3.54 -17.46
C ARG A 157 3.85 -2.67 -18.72
N ALA A 158 3.15 -3.07 -19.76
CA ALA A 158 3.07 -2.31 -21.01
C ALA A 158 2.40 -0.95 -20.83
N VAL A 159 1.48 -0.82 -19.85
CA VAL A 159 0.78 0.43 -19.54
C VAL A 159 1.40 1.19 -18.35
N ALA A 160 2.43 0.65 -17.71
CA ALA A 160 3.13 1.24 -16.57
C ALA A 160 4.39 2.02 -16.99
N GLN A 161 4.27 2.85 -18.03
CA GLN A 161 5.36 3.65 -18.60
C GLN A 161 5.24 5.13 -18.25
#